data_AF-A0AAW4PLI0-F1
#
_entry.id   AF-A0AAW4PLI0-F1
#
_cell.length_a   1.000
_cell.length_b   1.000
_cell.length_c   1.000
_cell.angle_alpha   90.00
_cell.angle_beta   90.00
_cell.angle_gamma   90.00
#
_symmetry.space_group_name_H-M   'P 1'
#
loop_
_entity.id
_entity.type
_entity.pdbx_description
1 polymer ?
#
loop_
_entity_poly.entity_id
_entity_poly.type
_entity_poly.pdbx_seq_one_letter_code
_entity_poly.pdbx_strand_id
1 'polypeptide(L)' 'DRTDVLVTALREYLQDAAHDDALTQEIAAAYYDDEISFEQLKALVGAEEAANIRVLKQQLNEDFVDELTDA' A
#
# COMPACT_ATOMS: atom_id res chain seq x y z
N ASP A 1 -13.86 13.96 -30.71
CA ASP A 1 -15.34 13.90 -30.66
C ASP A 1 -15.81 13.94 -29.20
N ARG A 2 -17.10 14.13 -28.91
CA ARG A 2 -17.61 14.17 -27.51
C ARG A 2 -17.38 12.85 -26.76
N THR A 3 -17.37 11.74 -27.49
CA THR A 3 -17.03 10.41 -26.97
C THR A 3 -15.57 10.32 -26.52
N ASP A 4 -14.63 10.90 -27.27
CA ASP A 4 -13.21 10.86 -26.91
C ASP A 4 -12.93 11.63 -25.62
N VAL A 5 -13.60 12.75 -25.40
CA VAL A 5 -13.45 13.56 -24.18
C VAL A 5 -13.94 12.79 -22.96
N LEU A 6 -15.07 12.08 -23.06
CA LEU A 6 -15.59 11.25 -21.97
C LEU A 6 -14.70 10.04 -21.67
N VAL A 7 -14.12 9.42 -22.70
CA VAL A 7 -13.18 8.30 -22.54
C VAL A 7 -11.90 8.74 -21.85
N THR A 8 -11.36 9.91 -22.23
CA THR A 8 -10.18 10.49 -21.58
C THR A 8 -10.45 10.84 -20.12
N ALA A 9 -11.54 11.54 -19.82
CA ALA A 9 -11.89 11.92 -18.45
C ALA A 9 -12.14 10.70 -17.54
N LEU A 10 -12.77 9.64 -18.07
CA LEU A 10 -12.95 8.40 -17.33
C LEU A 10 -11.62 7.67 -17.10
N ARG A 11 -10.70 7.70 -18.07
CA ARG A 11 -9.38 7.09 -17.94
C ARG A 11 -8.48 7.87 -16.96
N GLU A 12 -8.55 9.20 -16.95
CA GLU A 12 -7.89 10.06 -15.96
C GLU A 12 -8.45 9.82 -14.55
N TYR A 13 -9.78 9.78 -14.40
CA TYR A 13 -10.43 9.48 -13.12
C TYR A 13 -10.05 8.08 -12.59
N LEU A 14 -10.03 7.07 -13.46
CA LEU A 14 -9.61 5.72 -13.08
C LEU A 14 -8.09 5.64 -12.85
N GLN A 15 -7.27 6.44 -13.52
CA GLN A 15 -5.84 6.54 -13.23
C GLN A 15 -5.57 7.22 -11.90
N ASP A 16 -6.24 8.33 -11.58
CA ASP A 16 -6.15 8.99 -10.27
C ASP A 16 -6.63 8.06 -9.14
N ALA A 17 -7.80 7.43 -9.32
CA ALA A 17 -8.35 6.50 -8.34
C ALA A 17 -7.50 5.23 -8.17
N ALA A 18 -6.87 4.74 -9.24
CA ALA A 18 -5.96 3.59 -9.17
C ALA A 18 -4.54 3.97 -8.75
N HIS A 19 -4.11 5.23 -8.93
CA HIS A 19 -2.76 5.67 -8.55
C HIS A 19 -2.58 5.69 -7.05
N ASP A 20 -3.56 6.16 -6.28
CA ASP A 20 -3.41 6.24 -4.82
C ASP A 20 -3.31 4.84 -4.19
N ASP A 21 -4.18 3.90 -4.60
CA ASP A 21 -4.18 2.54 -4.06
C ASP A 21 -2.96 1.73 -4.53
N ALA A 22 -2.56 1.83 -5.81
CA ALA A 22 -1.40 1.10 -6.33
C ALA A 22 -0.09 1.64 -5.73
N LEU A 23 0.04 2.97 -5.61
CA LEU A 23 1.20 3.60 -4.97
C LEU A 23 1.27 3.25 -3.48
N THR A 24 0.13 3.24 -2.78
CA THR A 24 0.07 2.83 -1.37
C THR A 24 0.49 1.37 -1.21
N GLN A 25 0.10 0.49 -2.13
CA GLN A 25 0.55 -0.92 -2.12
C GLN A 25 2.05 -1.07 -2.36
N GLU A 26 2.64 -0.32 -3.30
CA GLU A 26 4.10 -0.33 -3.51
C GLU A 26 4.86 0.17 -2.28
N ILE A 27 4.37 1.24 -1.64
CA ILE A 27 4.95 1.77 -0.40
C ILE A 27 4.82 0.75 0.75
N ALA A 28 3.67 0.08 0.86
CA ALA A 28 3.45 -0.96 1.87
C ALA A 28 4.39 -2.15 1.64
N ALA A 29 4.58 -2.60 0.39
CA ALA A 29 5.51 -3.66 0.03
C ALA A 29 6.95 -3.31 0.44
N ALA A 30 7.42 -2.10 0.10
CA ALA A 30 8.74 -1.62 0.52
C ALA A 30 8.90 -1.60 2.06
N TYR A 31 7.84 -1.31 2.82
CA TYR A 31 7.87 -1.40 4.28
C TYR A 31 7.88 -2.84 4.79
N TYR A 32 7.13 -3.75 4.17
CA TYR A 32 7.14 -5.17 4.53
C TYR A 32 8.51 -5.80 4.29
N ASP A 33 9.19 -5.41 3.22
CA ASP A 33 10.54 -5.87 2.87
C ASP A 33 11.65 -5.15 3.64
N ASP A 34 11.31 -4.32 4.63
CA ASP A 34 12.25 -3.54 5.46
C ASP A 34 13.13 -2.54 4.66
N GLU A 35 12.74 -2.20 3.43
CA GLU A 35 13.46 -1.24 2.59
C GLU A 35 13.27 0.21 3.06
N ILE A 36 12.16 0.51 3.73
CA ILE A 36 11.87 1.81 4.35
C ILE A 36 11.52 1.67 5.83
N SER A 37 11.90 2.68 6.61
CA SER A 37 11.56 2.76 8.03
C SER A 37 10.11 3.19 8.26
N PHE A 38 9.59 2.94 9.47
CA PHE A 38 8.26 3.40 9.88
C PHE A 38 8.09 4.93 9.84
N GLU A 39 9.16 5.71 10.07
CA GLU A 39 9.11 7.17 9.93
C GLU A 39 8.97 7.61 8.46
N GLN A 40 9.64 6.92 7.54
CA GLN A 40 9.51 7.17 6.11
C GLN A 40 8.13 6.77 5.60
N LEU A 41 7.59 5.63 6.05
CA LEU A 41 6.23 5.21 5.75
C LEU A 41 5.21 6.29 6.17
N LYS A 42 5.28 6.78 7.42
CA LYS A 42 4.41 7.87 7.90
C LYS A 42 4.51 9.15 7.08
N ALA A 43 5.69 9.48 6.56
CA ALA A 43 5.90 10.65 5.72
C ALA A 43 5.25 10.51 4.34
N LEU A 44 5.06 9.27 3.85
CA LEU A 44 4.50 8.97 2.53
C LEU A 44 2.98 8.78 2.57
N VAL A 45 2.45 8.04 3.55
CA VAL A 45 1.02 7.68 3.62
C VAL A 45 0.25 8.31 4.78
N GLY A 46 0.94 9.05 5.66
CA GLY A 46 0.35 9.62 6.88
C GLY A 46 0.37 8.64 8.07
N ALA A 47 0.07 9.17 9.25
CA ALA A 47 0.22 8.44 10.51
C ALA A 47 -0.79 7.30 10.70
N GLU A 48 -2.03 7.51 10.27
CA GLU A 48 -3.11 6.53 10.38
C GLU A 48 -2.85 5.32 9.48
N GLU A 49 -2.60 5.55 8.20
CA GLU A 49 -2.36 4.48 7.23
C GLU A 49 -1.08 3.70 7.55
N ALA A 50 -0.01 4.40 7.95
CA ALA A 50 1.21 3.74 8.41
C ALA A 50 0.97 2.82 9.62
N ALA A 51 0.08 3.20 10.54
CA ALA A 51 -0.26 2.38 11.69
C ALA A 51 -1.00 1.10 11.26
N ASN A 52 -1.94 1.21 10.32
CA ASN A 52 -2.65 0.06 9.74
C ASN A 52 -1.68 -0.92 9.08
N ILE A 53 -0.81 -0.42 8.21
CA ILE A 53 0.23 -1.23 7.53
C ILE A 53 1.16 -1.90 8.54
N ARG A 54 1.55 -1.21 9.62
CA ARG A 54 2.41 -1.79 10.66
C ARG A 54 1.75 -2.94 11.43
N VAL A 55 0.47 -2.83 11.75
CA VAL A 55 -0.27 -3.91 12.42
C VAL A 55 -0.29 -5.16 11.54
N LEU A 56 -0.56 -5.00 10.25
CA LEU A 56 -0.51 -6.11 9.28
C LEU A 56 0.88 -6.77 9.21
N LYS A 57 1.97 -5.97 9.21
CA LYS A 57 3.34 -6.53 9.24
C LYS A 57 3.59 -7.39 10.48
N GLN A 58 3.10 -6.93 11.63
CA GLN A 58 3.26 -7.67 12.89
C GLN A 58 2.50 -9.00 12.86
N GLN A 59 1.26 -8.99 12.37
CA GLN A 59 0.45 -10.21 12.21
C GLN A 59 1.11 -11.21 11.26
N LEU A 60 1.59 -10.77 10.10
CA LEU A 60 2.30 -11.64 9.14
C LEU A 60 3.54 -12.29 9.76
N ASN A 61 4.28 -11.54 10.58
CA ASN A 61 5.46 -12.06 11.26
C ASN A 61 5.10 -13.04 12.39
N GLU A 62 4.03 -12.78 13.15
CA GLU A 62 3.53 -13.70 14.19
C GLU A 62 3.04 -15.00 13.56
N ASP A 63 2.22 -14.93 12.51
CA ASP A 63 1.73 -16.09 11.75
C ASP A 63 2.90 -16.92 11.17
N PHE A 64 3.92 -16.25 10.61
CA PHE A 64 5.10 -16.90 10.06
C PHE A 64 5.95 -17.61 11.14
N VAL A 65 6.06 -17.01 12.33
CA VAL A 65 6.79 -17.62 13.46
C VAL A 65 6.05 -18.85 13.98
N ASP A 66 4.73 -18.79 14.10
CA ASP A 66 3.92 -19.92 14.56
C ASP A 66 4.08 -21.13 13.61
N GLU A 67 4.04 -20.93 12.29
CA GLU A 67 4.26 -21.99 11.28
C GLU A 67 5.63 -22.67 11.42
N LEU A 68 6.68 -21.90 11.74
CA LEU A 68 8.04 -22.45 11.94
C LEU A 68 8.20 -23.23 13.24
N THR A 69 7.38 -22.97 14.26
CA THR A 69 7.50 -23.63 15.58
C THR A 69 6.75 -24.96 15.68
N ASP A 70 5.82 -25.24 14.76
CA ASP A 70 5.04 -26.48 14.70
C ASP A 70 5.65 -27.58 13.78
N ALA A 71 6.88 -27.40 13.29
CA ALA A 71 7.59 -28.30 12.36
C ALA A 71 8.66 -29.21 13.00
#